data_AF-A0A438KM04-F1
#
_entry.id   AF-A0A438KM04-F1
#
_cell.length_a   1.000
_cell.length_b   1.000
_cell.length_c   1.000
_cell.angle_alpha   90.00
_cell.angle_beta   90.00
_cell.angle_gamma   90.00
#
_symmetry.space_group_name_H-M   'P 1'
#
loop_
_entity.id
_entity.type
_entity.pdbx_description
1 polymer ?
#
loop_
_entity_poly.entity_id
_entity_poly.type
_entity_poly.pdbx_seq_one_letter_code
_entity_poly.pdbx_strand_id
1 'polypeptide(L)'
;MRIRVKGGGHTSQIYAIRQSIAKALVAFYQKYVDEQSKKEIKDILVRYDRTLLVADPRRCEPKKFGGRGARARSEYAVLVKCKVEPSADVEVPEV
;
A
#
# COMPACT_ATOMS: atom_id res chain seq x y z
N MET A 1 8.34 -26.30 3.37
CA MET A 1 7.99 -25.15 2.50
C MET A 1 9.25 -24.37 2.20
N ARG A 2 9.57 -24.11 0.92
CA ARG A 2 10.79 -23.39 0.51
C ARG A 2 10.42 -22.02 -0.06
N ILE A 3 10.95 -20.94 0.52
CA ILE A 3 10.64 -19.57 0.12
C ILE A 3 11.89 -18.92 -0.46
N ARG A 4 11.79 -18.33 -1.67
CA ARG A 4 12.83 -17.51 -2.27
C ARG A 4 12.26 -16.11 -2.48
N VAL A 5 12.95 -15.09 -1.99
CA VAL A 5 12.56 -13.67 -2.14
C VAL A 5 13.58 -12.91 -2.97
N LYS A 6 13.12 -11.95 -3.78
CA LYS A 6 13.95 -11.06 -4.61
C LYS A 6 13.35 -9.66 -4.64
N GLY A 7 14.22 -8.64 -4.69
CA GLY A 7 13.82 -7.22 -4.71
C GLY A 7 13.38 -6.67 -3.35
N GLY A 8 13.05 -5.37 -3.31
CA GLY A 8 12.64 -4.66 -2.10
C GLY A 8 13.78 -4.40 -1.10
N GLY A 9 13.43 -3.82 0.05
CA GLY A 9 14.31 -3.67 1.23
C GLY A 9 13.98 -4.70 2.33
N HIS A 10 14.78 -4.72 3.40
CA HIS A 10 14.68 -5.73 4.48
C HIS A 10 13.27 -5.86 5.07
N THR A 11 12.65 -4.73 5.42
CA THR A 11 11.29 -4.71 5.99
C THR A 11 10.25 -5.26 5.01
N SER A 12 10.28 -4.81 3.75
CA SER A 12 9.35 -5.29 2.72
C SER A 12 9.48 -6.77 2.41
N GLN A 13 10.70 -7.33 2.49
CA GLN A 13 10.93 -8.75 2.32
C GLN A 13 10.33 -9.57 3.46
N ILE A 14 10.43 -9.11 4.71
CA ILE A 14 9.82 -9.77 5.87
C ILE A 14 8.29 -9.81 5.70
N TYR A 15 7.67 -8.71 5.29
CA TYR A 15 6.23 -8.67 5.01
C TYR A 15 5.84 -9.63 3.88
N ALA A 16 6.65 -9.75 2.82
CA ALA A 16 6.42 -10.68 1.74
C ALA A 16 6.52 -12.15 2.19
N ILE A 17 7.51 -12.49 3.02
CA ILE A 17 7.66 -13.84 3.61
C ILE A 17 6.44 -14.16 4.46
N ARG A 18 6.05 -13.26 5.35
CA ARG A 18 4.88 -13.38 6.22
C ARG A 18 3.61 -13.68 5.41
N GLN A 19 3.41 -12.94 4.33
CA GLN A 19 2.25 -13.09 3.45
C GLN A 19 2.29 -14.39 2.62
N SER A 20 3.47 -14.83 2.19
CA SER A 20 3.64 -16.09 1.46
C SER A 20 3.29 -17.32 2.30
N ILE A 21 3.63 -17.30 3.60
CA ILE A 21 3.33 -18.40 4.53
C ILE A 21 1.82 -18.55 4.70
N ALA A 22 1.12 -17.45 4.99
CA ALA A 22 -0.32 -17.46 5.20
C ALA A 22 -1.08 -17.92 3.95
N LYS A 23 -0.71 -17.42 2.76
CA LYS A 23 -1.33 -17.83 1.48
C LYS A 23 -1.06 -19.30 1.15
N ALA A 24 0.14 -19.80 1.42
CA ALA A 24 0.49 -21.20 1.17
C ALA A 24 -0.34 -22.15 2.03
N LEU A 25 -0.59 -21.82 3.30
CA LEU A 25 -1.45 -22.61 4.17
C LEU A 25 -2.89 -22.66 3.63
N VAL A 26 -3.51 -21.51 3.35
CA VAL A 26 -4.88 -21.46 2.83
C VAL A 26 -5.01 -22.22 1.50
N ALA A 27 -4.00 -22.14 0.63
CA ALA A 27 -3.99 -22.86 -0.65
C ALA A 27 -3.82 -24.38 -0.48
N PHE A 28 -3.05 -24.83 0.52
CA PHE A 28 -2.88 -26.24 0.81
C PHE A 28 -4.19 -26.89 1.26
N TYR A 29 -4.88 -26.29 2.24
CA TYR A 29 -6.17 -26.77 2.72
C TYR A 29 -7.25 -26.75 1.62
N GLN A 30 -7.21 -25.75 0.74
CA GLN A 30 -8.11 -25.67 -0.40
C GLN A 30 -7.98 -26.87 -1.36
N LYS A 31 -6.78 -27.44 -1.52
CA LYS A 31 -6.53 -28.49 -2.51
C LYS A 31 -6.56 -29.90 -1.94
N TYR A 32 -6.14 -30.09 -0.68
CA TYR A 32 -5.83 -31.42 -0.14
C TYR A 32 -6.65 -31.86 1.07
N VAL A 33 -7.45 -30.98 1.68
CA VAL A 33 -8.18 -31.31 2.91
C VAL A 33 -9.69 -31.07 2.74
N ASP A 34 -10.19 -29.86 3.01
CA ASP A 34 -11.61 -29.56 3.00
C ASP A 34 -11.88 -28.03 3.03
N GLU A 35 -13.07 -27.63 2.55
CA GLU A 35 -13.45 -26.22 2.48
C GLU A 35 -13.84 -25.62 3.83
N GLN A 36 -14.34 -26.44 4.76
CA GLN A 36 -14.76 -26.01 6.10
C GLN A 36 -13.55 -25.52 6.90
N SER A 37 -12.52 -26.35 7.02
CA SER A 37 -11.27 -26.04 7.73
C SER A 37 -10.53 -24.86 7.10
N LYS A 38 -10.57 -24.74 5.77
CA LYS A 38 -10.04 -23.56 5.07
C LYS A 38 -10.71 -22.27 5.55
N LYS A 39 -12.05 -22.27 5.68
CA LYS A 39 -12.81 -21.09 6.08
C LYS A 39 -12.47 -20.68 7.50
N GLU A 40 -12.39 -21.65 8.42
CA GLU A 40 -12.00 -21.41 9.81
C GLU A 40 -10.60 -20.82 9.93
N ILE A 41 -9.61 -21.40 9.24
CA ILE A 41 -8.23 -20.88 9.22
C ILE A 41 -8.19 -19.47 8.62
N LYS A 42 -8.93 -19.23 7.53
CA LYS A 42 -9.01 -17.92 6.90
C LYS A 42 -9.60 -16.88 7.86
N ASP A 43 -10.66 -17.22 8.57
CA ASP A 43 -11.32 -16.33 9.51
C ASP A 43 -10.41 -16.00 10.70
N ILE A 44 -9.65 -16.98 11.22
CA ILE A 44 -8.63 -16.75 12.26
C ILE A 44 -7.55 -15.79 11.76
N LEU A 45 -7.03 -16.01 10.55
CA LEU A 45 -5.99 -15.16 9.96
C LEU A 45 -6.48 -13.72 9.71
N VAL A 46 -7.72 -13.56 9.23
CA VAL A 46 -8.32 -12.24 8.99
C VAL A 46 -8.59 -11.51 10.31
N ARG A 47 -9.06 -12.21 11.35
CA ARG A 47 -9.27 -11.64 12.69
C ARG A 47 -7.98 -11.13 13.30
N TYR A 48 -6.86 -11.83 13.08
CA TYR A 48 -5.56 -11.39 13.55
C TYR A 48 -5.05 -10.19 12.75
N ASP A 49 -4.92 -10.33 11.42
CA ASP A 49 -4.41 -9.27 10.56
C ASP A 49 -4.79 -9.50 9.09
N ARG A 50 -5.53 -8.56 8.51
CA ARG A 50 -5.98 -8.61 7.11
C ARG A 50 -4.82 -8.61 6.10
N THR A 51 -3.69 -8.00 6.45
CA THR A 51 -2.51 -7.91 5.58
C THR A 51 -1.78 -9.25 5.40
N LEU A 52 -2.13 -10.29 6.16
CA LEU A 52 -1.60 -11.64 5.96
C LEU A 52 -2.09 -12.28 4.65
N LEU A 53 -3.31 -11.95 4.23
CA LEU A 53 -3.94 -12.55 3.05
C LEU A 53 -4.00 -11.57 1.89
N VAL A 54 -4.28 -10.29 2.16
CA VAL A 54 -4.40 -9.25 1.12
C VAL A 54 -3.11 -8.45 1.03
N ALA A 55 -2.58 -8.33 -0.19
CA ALA A 55 -1.36 -7.55 -0.46
C ALA A 55 -1.59 -6.06 -0.26
N ASP A 56 -0.54 -5.37 0.21
CA ASP A 56 -0.56 -3.91 0.32
C ASP A 56 -0.49 -3.29 -1.09
N PRO A 57 -1.47 -2.45 -1.49
CA PRO A 57 -1.51 -1.86 -2.82
C PRO A 57 -0.56 -0.67 -3.00
N ARG A 58 0.05 -0.15 -1.93
CA ARG A 58 0.83 1.09 -1.96
C ARG A 58 2.07 0.92 -2.85
N ARG A 59 2.26 1.87 -3.76
CA ARG A 59 3.44 1.99 -4.64
C ARG A 59 3.93 3.44 -4.64
N CYS A 60 5.22 3.61 -4.91
CA CYS A 60 5.81 4.94 -5.00
C CYS A 60 5.19 5.70 -6.18
N GLU A 61 4.65 6.87 -5.91
CA GLU A 61 4.19 7.78 -6.97
C GLU A 61 5.39 8.26 -7.81
N PRO A 62 5.21 8.43 -9.13
CA PRO A 62 6.27 8.93 -9.99
C PRO A 62 6.65 10.37 -9.62
N LYS A 63 7.92 10.71 -9.86
CA LYS A 63 8.44 12.05 -9.62
C LYS A 63 7.89 13.05 -10.65
N LYS A 64 7.24 14.12 -10.19
CA LYS A 64 6.84 15.28 -11.03
C LYS A 64 7.99 16.30 -11.12
N PHE A 65 8.11 17.07 -12.20
CA PHE A 65 9.15 18.10 -12.30
C PHE A 65 8.94 19.24 -11.29
N GLY A 66 9.97 20.07 -11.06
CA GLY A 66 9.84 21.28 -10.25
C GLY A 66 9.98 21.11 -8.73
N GLY A 67 10.61 20.03 -8.25
CA GLY A 67 10.97 19.84 -6.83
C GLY A 67 11.76 18.56 -6.59
N ARG A 68 11.96 18.13 -5.34
CA ARG A 68 12.73 16.90 -5.01
C ARG A 68 11.87 15.63 -4.86
N GLY A 69 10.63 15.73 -4.39
CA GLY A 69 9.74 14.58 -4.15
C GLY A 69 8.57 14.48 -5.13
N ALA A 70 7.83 13.37 -5.13
CA ALA A 70 6.68 13.17 -6.03
C ALA A 70 5.63 14.31 -5.92
N ARG A 71 5.39 14.80 -4.70
CA ARG A 71 4.45 15.91 -4.42
C ARG A 71 5.13 17.21 -4.00
N ALA A 72 6.38 17.16 -3.52
CA ALA A 72 7.10 18.34 -3.07
C ALA A 72 7.50 19.22 -4.27
N ARG A 73 7.06 20.49 -4.23
CA ARG A 73 7.47 21.55 -5.17
C ARG A 73 8.59 22.38 -4.53
N SER A 74 9.49 22.90 -5.35
CA SER A 74 10.51 23.85 -4.94
C SER A 74 9.89 25.22 -4.67
N GLU A 75 10.42 25.97 -3.70
CA GLU A 75 9.87 27.29 -3.32
C GLU A 75 9.77 28.24 -4.52
N TYR A 76 10.78 28.22 -5.40
CA TYR A 76 10.80 29.01 -6.64
C TYR A 76 9.68 28.61 -7.63
N ALA A 77 9.23 27.35 -7.65
CA ALA A 77 8.12 26.91 -8.51
C ALA A 77 6.73 27.20 -7.91
N VAL A 78 6.62 27.36 -6.59
CA VAL A 78 5.37 27.77 -5.92
C VAL A 78 5.13 29.27 -6.13
N LEU A 79 6.18 30.08 -6.04
CA LEU A 79 6.14 31.52 -6.28
C LEU A 79 5.69 31.92 -7.69
N VAL A 80 6.05 31.16 -8.73
CA VAL A 80 5.59 31.42 -10.10
C VAL A 80 4.07 31.22 -10.24
N LYS A 81 3.47 30.27 -9.50
CA LYS A 81 2.01 30.06 -9.55
C LYS A 81 1.25 31.12 -8.74
N CYS A 82 1.77 31.54 -7.59
CA CYS A 82 1.18 32.65 -6.82
C CYS A 82 1.25 34.02 -7.52
N LYS A 83 2.07 34.18 -8.57
CA LYS A 83 2.16 35.44 -9.33
C LYS A 83 1.30 35.47 -10.60
N VAL A 84 0.62 34.37 -10.97
CA VAL A 84 -0.17 34.25 -12.21
C VAL A 84 -1.68 34.09 -11.94
N GLU A 85 -2.13 34.02 -10.69
CA GLU A 85 -3.56 34.11 -10.34
C GLU A 85 -3.84 35.35 -9.48
N PRO A 86 -4.16 36.52 -10.07
CA PRO A 86 -4.95 37.52 -9.38
C PRO A 86 -6.43 37.10 -9.48
N SER A 87 -7.18 37.26 -8.40
CA SER A 87 -8.64 37.13 -8.31
C SER A 87 -9.27 35.78 -8.71
N ALA A 88 -9.46 34.90 -7.72
CA ALA A 88 -10.62 34.02 -7.67
C ALA A 88 -11.09 33.96 -6.21
N ASP A 89 -12.02 34.85 -5.93
CA ASP A 89 -13.00 34.92 -4.85
C ASP A 89 -12.86 33.91 -3.69
N VAL A 90 -12.47 34.44 -2.53
CA VAL A 90 -12.72 33.80 -1.24
C VAL A 90 -14.20 34.02 -0.92
N GLU A 91 -15.06 33.07 -1.27
CA GLU A 91 -16.37 32.96 -0.62
C GLU A 91 -16.13 32.46 0.81
N VAL A 92 -16.19 33.40 1.75
CA VAL A 92 -16.27 33.12 3.18
C VAL A 92 -17.71 32.66 3.45
N PRO A 93 -17.98 31.45 3.95
CA PRO A 93 -19.29 31.18 4.51
C PRO A 93 -19.43 32.01 5.79
N GLU A 94 -20.40 32.93 5.79
CA GLU A 94 -20.84 33.61 7.00
C GLU A 94 -21.47 32.58 7.97
N VAL A 95 -21.05 32.69 9.24
CA VAL A 95 -21.58 32.11 10.48
C VAL A 95 -21.42 30.60 10.71
#